data_AF-A0A355BDD1-F1
#
_entry.id   AF-A0A355BDD1-F1
#
_cell.length_a   1.000
_cell.length_b   1.000
_cell.length_c   1.000
_cell.angle_alpha   90.00
_cell.angle_beta   90.00
_cell.angle_gamma   90.00
#
_symmetry.space_group_name_H-M   'P 1'
#
loop_
_entity.id
_entity.type
_entity.pdbx_description
1 polymer ?
#
loop_
_entity_poly.entity_id
_entity_poly.type
_entity_poly.pdbx_seq_one_letter_code
_entity_poly.pdbx_strand_id
1 'polypeptide(L)'
;MPTASDIEKYKEALSILKSNATLEEDIIYYNFYKAMLPTTILAAKGPKAPVLEYQKILTPDAIKEYVKVTNETIAFETKTGKKLVTDAILQKTATIKPIIRNAALDYNEKKKYEEGYQLFYALYLLDKTDGSNLENAAILAIQSQNYSDAIVFYEEVLQSDYLLNGVVYYAVNKATGQEEIMPSRATRSDFINKFSTHEKPRDEKNILKKPG
;
A
#
# COMPACT_ATOMS: atom_id res chain seq x y z
N MET A 1 -15.05 7.77 19.57
CA MET A 1 -15.10 6.40 19.02
C MET A 1 -16.55 6.06 18.75
N PRO A 2 -16.88 5.30 17.69
CA PRO A 2 -18.25 4.89 17.41
C PRO A 2 -18.81 4.05 18.55
N THR A 3 -20.09 4.19 18.85
CA THR A 3 -20.81 3.35 19.83
C THR A 3 -21.39 2.10 19.17
N ALA A 4 -21.86 1.13 19.97
CA ALA A 4 -22.59 -0.02 19.43
C ALA A 4 -23.84 0.39 18.63
N SER A 5 -24.53 1.45 19.05
CA SER A 5 -25.67 2.02 18.31
C SER A 5 -25.25 2.58 16.97
N ASP A 6 -24.08 3.24 16.90
CA ASP A 6 -23.56 3.76 15.63
C ASP A 6 -23.21 2.64 14.65
N ILE A 7 -22.72 1.50 15.14
CA ILE A 7 -22.44 0.31 14.31
C ILE A 7 -23.73 -0.28 13.74
N GLU A 8 -24.80 -0.39 14.51
CA GLU A 8 -26.07 -0.91 14.01
C GLU A 8 -26.69 0.03 12.97
N LYS A 9 -26.67 1.35 13.22
CA LYS A 9 -27.08 2.36 12.23
C LYS A 9 -26.25 2.27 10.94
N TYR A 10 -24.96 2.04 11.06
CA TYR A 10 -24.08 1.88 9.90
C TYR A 10 -24.46 0.65 9.08
N LYS A 11 -24.70 -0.50 9.71
CA LYS A 11 -25.12 -1.72 9.03
C LYS A 11 -26.48 -1.56 8.36
N GLU A 12 -27.43 -0.92 9.04
CA GLU A 12 -28.75 -0.63 8.50
C GLU A 12 -28.64 0.27 7.26
N ALA A 13 -27.91 1.38 7.36
CA ALA A 13 -27.67 2.29 6.24
C ALA A 13 -26.99 1.58 5.06
N LEU A 14 -26.01 0.71 5.34
CA LEU A 14 -25.34 -0.09 4.30
C LEU A 14 -26.30 -1.09 3.63
N SER A 15 -27.20 -1.70 4.40
CA SER A 15 -28.22 -2.62 3.87
C SER A 15 -29.23 -1.88 2.99
N ILE A 16 -29.68 -0.70 3.41
CA ILE A 16 -30.58 0.16 2.62
C ILE A 16 -29.90 0.57 1.32
N LEU A 17 -28.65 1.04 1.40
CA LEU A 17 -27.87 1.41 0.22
C LEU A 17 -27.72 0.23 -0.75
N LYS A 18 -27.42 -0.97 -0.25
CA LYS A 18 -27.33 -2.18 -1.08
C LYS A 18 -28.63 -2.48 -1.83
N SER A 19 -29.77 -2.40 -1.16
CA SER A 19 -31.07 -2.74 -1.73
C SER A 19 -31.54 -1.73 -2.78
N ASN A 20 -31.12 -0.47 -2.65
CA ASN A 20 -31.53 0.63 -3.51
C ASN A 20 -30.49 1.01 -4.57
N ALA A 21 -29.29 0.40 -4.53
CA ALA A 21 -28.19 0.72 -5.43
C ALA A 21 -28.56 0.35 -6.88
N THR A 22 -28.77 1.36 -7.71
CA THR A 22 -29.10 1.20 -9.14
C THR A 22 -28.16 1.99 -10.03
N LEU A 23 -27.54 3.05 -9.50
CA LEU A 23 -26.56 3.85 -10.19
C LEU A 23 -25.13 3.33 -9.90
N GLU A 24 -24.21 3.58 -10.83
CA GLU A 24 -22.77 3.29 -10.65
C GLU A 24 -22.24 3.89 -9.34
N GLU A 25 -22.66 5.12 -9.03
CA GLU A 25 -22.30 5.83 -7.80
C GLU A 25 -22.72 5.08 -6.53
N ASP A 26 -23.95 4.56 -6.49
CA ASP A 26 -24.47 3.85 -5.33
C ASP A 26 -23.64 2.58 -5.05
N ILE A 27 -23.27 1.88 -6.13
CA ILE A 27 -22.46 0.66 -6.06
C ILE A 27 -21.05 0.99 -5.55
N ILE A 28 -20.45 2.07 -6.05
CA ILE A 28 -19.11 2.50 -5.63
C ILE A 28 -19.09 2.86 -4.15
N TYR A 29 -20.02 3.69 -3.68
CA TYR A 29 -20.07 4.04 -2.26
C TYR A 29 -20.51 2.89 -1.38
N TYR A 30 -21.39 2.00 -1.85
CA TYR A 30 -21.70 0.76 -1.13
C TYR A 30 -20.45 -0.08 -0.90
N ASN A 31 -19.65 -0.30 -1.94
CA ASN A 31 -18.40 -1.06 -1.82
C ASN A 31 -17.43 -0.37 -0.85
N PHE A 32 -17.29 0.96 -0.93
CA PHE A 32 -16.50 1.76 0.00
C PHE A 32 -16.93 1.56 1.46
N TYR A 33 -18.19 1.79 1.77
CA TYR A 33 -18.69 1.66 3.14
C TYR A 33 -18.66 0.20 3.62
N LYS A 34 -18.89 -0.77 2.74
CA LYS A 34 -18.76 -2.19 3.08
C LYS A 34 -17.31 -2.54 3.46
N ALA A 35 -16.33 -2.11 2.68
CA ALA A 35 -14.91 -2.36 2.95
C ALA A 35 -14.43 -1.70 4.26
N MET A 36 -15.06 -0.59 4.65
CA MET A 36 -14.73 0.14 5.87
C MET A 36 -15.32 -0.48 7.16
N LEU A 37 -16.42 -1.23 7.04
CA LEU A 37 -17.18 -1.78 8.17
C LEU A 37 -16.32 -2.55 9.20
N PRO A 38 -15.40 -3.46 8.81
CA PRO A 38 -14.57 -4.18 9.79
C PRO A 38 -13.76 -3.24 10.67
N THR A 39 -13.18 -2.19 10.09
CA THR A 39 -12.40 -1.19 10.84
C THR A 39 -13.27 -0.32 11.74
N THR A 40 -14.51 -0.04 11.33
CA THR A 40 -15.48 0.71 12.15
C THR A 40 -15.91 -0.11 13.38
N ILE A 41 -16.18 -1.40 13.20
CA ILE A 41 -16.50 -2.33 14.30
C ILE A 41 -15.34 -2.40 15.31
N LEU A 42 -14.11 -2.51 14.80
CA LEU A 42 -12.92 -2.54 15.64
C LEU A 42 -12.71 -1.22 16.42
N ALA A 43 -12.89 -0.08 15.76
CA ALA A 43 -12.79 1.24 16.38
C ALA A 43 -13.80 1.43 17.52
N ALA A 44 -14.99 0.82 17.40
CA ALA A 44 -16.01 0.85 18.47
C ALA A 44 -15.62 0.06 19.73
N LYS A 45 -14.74 -0.94 19.60
CA LYS A 45 -14.20 -1.71 20.73
C LYS A 45 -13.11 -0.99 21.51
N GLY A 46 -12.59 0.11 20.96
CA GLY A 46 -11.60 0.94 21.63
C GLY A 46 -10.19 0.34 21.70
N PRO A 47 -9.27 0.98 22.45
CA PRO A 47 -7.89 0.51 22.60
C PRO A 47 -7.76 -0.83 23.34
N LYS A 48 -8.86 -1.34 23.91
CA LYS A 48 -8.94 -2.64 24.60
C LYS A 48 -9.29 -3.81 23.67
N ALA A 49 -9.51 -3.56 22.38
CA ALA A 49 -9.76 -4.63 21.43
C ALA A 49 -8.57 -5.62 21.42
N PRO A 50 -8.81 -6.94 21.45
CA PRO A 50 -7.73 -7.91 21.45
C PRO A 50 -6.83 -7.74 20.23
N VAL A 51 -5.51 -7.85 20.40
CA VAL A 51 -4.51 -7.79 19.30
C VAL A 51 -4.88 -8.72 18.14
N LEU A 52 -5.43 -9.89 18.45
CA LEU A 52 -5.89 -10.88 17.48
C LEU A 52 -7.00 -10.35 16.55
N GLU A 53 -7.83 -9.41 17.01
CA GLU A 53 -8.86 -8.80 16.16
C GLU A 53 -8.27 -7.82 15.15
N TYR A 54 -7.23 -7.07 15.53
CA TYR A 54 -6.48 -6.23 14.59
C TYR A 54 -5.80 -7.07 13.52
N GLN A 55 -5.20 -8.21 13.89
CA GLN A 55 -4.55 -9.13 12.95
C GLN A 55 -5.53 -9.72 11.92
N LYS A 56 -6.79 -9.96 12.30
CA LYS A 56 -7.84 -10.46 11.38
C LYS A 56 -8.27 -9.43 10.33
N ILE A 57 -8.05 -8.14 10.59
CA ILE A 57 -8.50 -7.03 9.73
C ILE A 57 -7.35 -6.52 8.85
N LEU A 58 -6.11 -6.78 9.23
CA LEU A 58 -4.90 -6.38 8.50
C LEU A 58 -4.28 -7.54 7.70
N THR A 59 -5.10 -8.48 7.22
CA THR A 59 -4.63 -9.54 6.33
C THR A 59 -4.29 -8.98 4.94
N PRO A 60 -3.43 -9.65 4.15
CA PRO A 60 -3.16 -9.24 2.78
C PRO A 60 -4.42 -9.06 1.93
N ASP A 61 -5.39 -9.98 2.03
CA ASP A 61 -6.67 -9.88 1.31
C ASP A 61 -7.49 -8.65 1.72
N ALA A 62 -7.57 -8.37 3.03
CA ALA A 62 -8.32 -7.21 3.53
C ALA A 62 -7.67 -5.90 3.07
N ILE A 63 -6.33 -5.85 3.06
CA ILE A 63 -5.59 -4.69 2.57
C ILE A 63 -5.76 -4.55 1.06
N LYS A 64 -5.68 -5.63 0.28
CA LYS A 64 -5.90 -5.64 -1.16
C LYS A 64 -7.30 -5.11 -1.52
N GLU A 65 -8.34 -5.58 -0.83
CA GLU A 65 -9.70 -5.09 -1.03
C GLU A 65 -9.84 -3.61 -0.65
N TYR A 66 -9.23 -3.18 0.46
CA TYR A 66 -9.21 -1.77 0.86
C TYR A 66 -8.58 -0.88 -0.22
N VAL A 67 -7.41 -1.26 -0.74
CA VAL A 67 -6.70 -0.54 -1.80
C VAL A 67 -7.57 -0.46 -3.06
N LYS A 68 -8.12 -1.59 -3.50
CA LYS A 68 -8.98 -1.66 -4.68
C LYS A 68 -10.16 -0.70 -4.57
N VAL A 69 -10.93 -0.81 -3.49
CA VAL A 69 -12.15 -0.04 -3.30
C VAL A 69 -11.87 1.45 -3.12
N THR A 70 -10.81 1.82 -2.41
CA THR A 70 -10.44 3.24 -2.23
C THR A 70 -9.96 3.87 -3.53
N ASN A 71 -9.16 3.17 -4.32
CA ASN A 71 -8.71 3.65 -5.63
C ASN A 71 -9.87 3.76 -6.64
N GLU A 72 -10.78 2.78 -6.68
CA GLU A 72 -12.01 2.84 -7.48
C GLU A 72 -12.87 4.07 -7.10
N THR A 73 -13.01 4.34 -5.80
CA THR A 73 -13.79 5.48 -5.29
C THR A 73 -13.14 6.82 -5.65
N ILE A 74 -11.83 6.98 -5.44
CA ILE A 74 -11.10 8.20 -5.80
C ILE A 74 -11.16 8.45 -7.32
N ALA A 75 -11.01 7.40 -8.12
CA ALA A 75 -11.07 7.51 -9.58
C ALA A 75 -12.46 7.98 -10.05
N PHE A 76 -13.53 7.45 -9.46
CA PHE A 76 -14.90 7.89 -9.74
C PHE A 76 -15.14 9.34 -9.34
N GLU A 77 -14.75 9.73 -8.11
CA GLU A 77 -14.90 11.10 -7.64
C GLU A 77 -14.13 12.08 -8.52
N THR A 78 -12.90 11.73 -8.92
CA THR A 78 -12.07 12.53 -9.84
C THR A 78 -12.74 12.69 -11.21
N LYS A 79 -13.22 11.59 -11.81
CA LYS A 79 -13.89 11.59 -13.13
C LYS A 79 -15.17 12.42 -13.12
N THR A 80 -15.90 12.43 -12.01
CA THR A 80 -17.21 13.11 -11.88
C THR A 80 -17.12 14.52 -11.29
N GLY A 81 -15.94 14.95 -10.84
CA GLY A 81 -15.76 16.21 -10.12
C GLY A 81 -16.37 16.22 -8.71
N LYS A 82 -16.71 15.04 -8.17
CA LYS A 82 -17.20 14.87 -6.80
C LYS A 82 -16.03 14.80 -5.82
N LYS A 83 -16.33 15.02 -4.53
CA LYS A 83 -15.34 14.91 -3.45
C LYS A 83 -16.02 14.58 -2.11
N LEU A 84 -16.80 13.49 -2.08
CA LEU A 84 -17.57 13.11 -0.90
C LEU A 84 -16.68 12.46 0.16
N VAL A 85 -15.82 11.53 -0.26
CA VAL A 85 -14.97 10.74 0.66
C VAL A 85 -13.49 10.75 0.32
N THR A 86 -13.06 11.33 -0.81
CA THR A 86 -11.62 11.37 -1.18
C THR A 86 -10.72 11.90 -0.06
N ASP A 87 -11.07 13.01 0.60
CA ASP A 87 -10.23 13.56 1.68
C ASP A 87 -10.14 12.61 2.88
N ALA A 88 -11.25 11.96 3.24
CA ALA A 88 -11.29 10.98 4.31
C ALA A 88 -10.48 9.72 3.96
N ILE A 89 -10.52 9.29 2.69
CA ILE A 89 -9.68 8.20 2.18
C ILE A 89 -8.21 8.59 2.31
N LEU A 90 -7.80 9.76 1.83
CA LEU A 90 -6.40 10.20 1.87
C LEU A 90 -5.87 10.30 3.30
N GLN A 91 -6.65 10.88 4.21
CA GLN A 91 -6.28 10.98 5.64
C GLN A 91 -6.12 9.60 6.28
N LYS A 92 -7.04 8.67 5.98
CA LYS A 92 -6.97 7.31 6.54
C LYS A 92 -5.80 6.52 5.94
N THR A 93 -5.59 6.64 4.63
CA THR A 93 -4.44 6.05 3.93
C THR A 93 -3.12 6.49 4.56
N ALA A 94 -2.97 7.79 4.86
CA ALA A 94 -1.78 8.29 5.55
C ALA A 94 -1.55 7.66 6.93
N THR A 95 -2.63 7.32 7.65
CA THR A 95 -2.56 6.68 8.98
C THR A 95 -2.23 5.19 8.90
N ILE A 96 -2.74 4.48 7.88
CA ILE A 96 -2.55 3.02 7.77
C ILE A 96 -1.25 2.63 7.05
N LYS A 97 -0.70 3.47 6.17
CA LYS A 97 0.54 3.17 5.42
C LYS A 97 1.68 2.69 6.33
N PRO A 98 1.99 3.34 7.48
CA PRO A 98 3.02 2.84 8.41
C PRO A 98 2.70 1.45 9.00
N ILE A 99 1.41 1.17 9.25
CA ILE A 99 0.96 -0.12 9.81
C ILE A 99 1.16 -1.24 8.79
N ILE A 100 0.75 -1.01 7.54
CA ILE A 100 0.92 -1.97 6.45
C ILE A 100 2.42 -2.22 6.20
N ARG A 101 3.24 -1.16 6.22
CA ARG A 101 4.71 -1.29 6.07
C ARG A 101 5.33 -2.15 7.17
N ASN A 102 4.98 -1.91 8.43
CA ASN A 102 5.48 -2.73 9.54
C ASN A 102 5.02 -4.19 9.42
N ALA A 103 3.78 -4.43 8.99
CA ALA A 103 3.30 -5.80 8.74
C ALA A 103 4.07 -6.47 7.59
N ALA A 104 4.35 -5.77 6.50
CA ALA A 104 5.13 -6.29 5.37
C ALA A 104 6.56 -6.68 5.80
N LEU A 105 7.18 -5.84 6.64
CA LEU A 105 8.51 -6.11 7.22
C LEU A 105 8.48 -7.33 8.16
N ASP A 106 7.47 -7.44 9.04
CA ASP A 106 7.29 -8.59 9.94
C ASP A 106 7.08 -9.91 9.15
N TYR A 107 6.32 -9.88 8.07
CA TYR A 107 6.19 -11.02 7.16
C TYR A 107 7.54 -11.41 6.53
N ASN A 108 8.32 -10.43 6.08
CA ASN A 108 9.65 -10.67 5.53
C ASN A 108 10.61 -11.30 6.57
N GLU A 109 10.66 -10.77 7.79
CA GLU A 109 11.48 -11.33 8.89
C GLU A 109 11.11 -12.79 9.19
N LYS A 110 9.83 -13.13 9.07
CA LYS A 110 9.30 -14.48 9.25
C LYS A 110 9.42 -15.37 8.00
N LYS A 111 10.07 -14.88 6.94
CA LYS A 111 10.22 -15.56 5.63
C LYS A 111 8.89 -15.90 4.95
N LYS A 112 7.84 -15.17 5.31
CA LYS A 112 6.51 -15.22 4.70
C LYS A 112 6.46 -14.26 3.53
N TYR A 113 7.26 -14.59 2.51
CA TYR A 113 7.54 -13.67 1.41
C TYR A 113 6.31 -13.39 0.54
N GLU A 114 5.39 -14.36 0.42
CA GLU A 114 4.14 -14.19 -0.32
C GLU A 114 3.27 -13.10 0.29
N GLU A 115 2.97 -13.21 1.59
CA GLU A 115 2.20 -12.19 2.30
C GLU A 115 2.96 -10.84 2.32
N GLY A 116 4.28 -10.88 2.49
CA GLY A 116 5.13 -9.69 2.48
C GLY A 116 5.06 -8.90 1.17
N TYR A 117 5.20 -9.57 0.01
CA TYR A 117 5.17 -8.88 -1.27
C TYR A 117 3.79 -8.29 -1.57
N GLN A 118 2.71 -8.99 -1.18
CA GLN A 118 1.35 -8.51 -1.38
C GLN A 118 1.11 -7.19 -0.63
N LEU A 119 1.65 -7.05 0.59
CA LEU A 119 1.55 -5.81 1.37
C LEU A 119 2.41 -4.68 0.81
N PHE A 120 3.63 -4.99 0.33
CA PHE A 120 4.45 -3.99 -0.35
C PHE A 120 3.81 -3.52 -1.66
N TYR A 121 3.22 -4.42 -2.45
CA TYR A 121 2.50 -4.02 -3.66
C TYR A 121 1.27 -3.15 -3.32
N ALA A 122 0.54 -3.49 -2.26
CA ALA A 122 -0.58 -2.67 -1.78
C ALA A 122 -0.13 -1.26 -1.36
N LEU A 123 1.04 -1.11 -0.71
CA LEU A 123 1.60 0.19 -0.38
C LEU A 123 1.91 1.03 -1.63
N TYR A 124 2.46 0.42 -2.68
CA TYR A 124 2.69 1.09 -3.94
C TYR A 124 1.37 1.51 -4.60
N LEU A 125 0.33 0.67 -4.58
CA LEU A 125 -0.98 1.03 -5.13
C LEU A 125 -1.68 2.17 -4.38
N LEU A 126 -1.37 2.35 -3.09
CA LEU A 126 -1.84 3.49 -2.27
C LEU A 126 -1.02 4.77 -2.50
N ASP A 127 0.20 4.63 -3.03
CA ASP A 127 1.13 5.72 -3.26
C ASP A 127 2.11 5.35 -4.38
N LYS A 128 1.68 5.54 -5.63
CA LYS A 128 2.49 5.17 -6.80
C LYS A 128 3.76 6.01 -6.96
N THR A 129 3.94 7.04 -6.14
CA THR A 129 5.15 7.86 -6.12
C THR A 129 6.28 7.21 -5.33
N ASP A 130 5.96 6.25 -4.45
CA ASP A 130 6.92 5.51 -3.65
C ASP A 130 7.26 4.16 -4.31
N GLY A 131 8.10 4.23 -5.35
CA GLY A 131 8.61 3.07 -6.09
C GLY A 131 9.34 2.04 -5.21
N SER A 132 9.73 2.42 -3.98
CA SER A 132 10.36 1.50 -3.03
C SER A 132 9.51 0.32 -2.64
N ASN A 133 8.20 0.53 -2.55
CA ASN A 133 7.31 -0.56 -2.18
C ASN A 133 7.13 -1.53 -3.36
N LEU A 134 7.15 -1.03 -4.59
CA LEU A 134 7.06 -1.88 -5.78
C LEU A 134 8.32 -2.75 -5.95
N GLU A 135 9.51 -2.18 -5.73
CA GLU A 135 10.76 -2.95 -5.76
C GLU A 135 10.83 -4.00 -4.64
N ASN A 136 10.44 -3.63 -3.41
CA ASN A 136 10.33 -4.60 -2.32
C ASN A 136 9.35 -5.73 -2.65
N ALA A 137 8.22 -5.42 -3.31
CA ALA A 137 7.28 -6.44 -3.77
C ALA A 137 7.94 -7.37 -4.82
N ALA A 138 8.68 -6.83 -5.79
CA ALA A 138 9.39 -7.62 -6.79
C ALA A 138 10.43 -8.56 -6.17
N ILE A 139 11.23 -8.07 -5.22
CA ILE A 139 12.25 -8.87 -4.50
C ILE A 139 11.58 -10.00 -3.71
N LEU A 140 10.55 -9.69 -2.93
CA LEU A 140 9.87 -10.69 -2.12
C LEU A 140 9.10 -11.71 -2.99
N ALA A 141 8.54 -11.30 -4.13
CA ALA A 141 7.93 -12.22 -5.09
C ALA A 141 8.95 -13.21 -5.67
N ILE A 142 10.20 -12.79 -5.93
CA ILE A 142 11.28 -13.73 -6.28
C ILE A 142 11.57 -14.69 -5.11
N GLN A 143 11.68 -14.17 -3.88
CA GLN A 143 11.95 -14.99 -2.71
C GLN A 143 10.83 -15.99 -2.40
N SER A 144 9.58 -15.66 -2.75
CA SER A 144 8.42 -16.55 -2.70
C SER A 144 8.32 -17.48 -3.92
N GLN A 145 9.24 -17.38 -4.88
CA GLN A 145 9.23 -18.11 -6.17
C GLN A 145 8.02 -17.79 -7.05
N ASN A 146 7.33 -16.67 -6.81
CA ASN A 146 6.26 -16.18 -7.66
C ASN A 146 6.85 -15.28 -8.77
N TYR A 147 7.49 -15.92 -9.74
CA TYR A 147 8.17 -15.24 -10.84
C TYR A 147 7.21 -14.48 -11.76
N SER A 148 5.95 -14.91 -11.86
CA SER A 148 4.93 -14.22 -12.66
C SER A 148 4.68 -12.81 -12.12
N ASP A 149 4.39 -12.72 -10.83
CA ASP A 149 4.18 -11.42 -10.17
C ASP A 149 5.47 -10.60 -10.16
N ALA A 150 6.63 -11.24 -9.93
CA ALA A 150 7.92 -10.54 -9.95
C ALA A 150 8.20 -9.85 -11.29
N ILE A 151 7.96 -10.53 -12.43
CA ILE A 151 8.15 -9.95 -13.77
C ILE A 151 7.25 -8.72 -13.94
N VAL A 152 5.97 -8.84 -13.60
CA VAL A 152 5.01 -7.72 -13.68
C VAL A 152 5.47 -6.55 -12.82
N PHE A 153 5.90 -6.80 -11.59
CA PHE A 153 6.37 -5.74 -10.70
C PHE A 153 7.63 -5.05 -11.25
N TYR A 154 8.60 -5.80 -11.79
CA TYR A 154 9.78 -5.20 -12.41
C TYR A 154 9.46 -4.39 -13.67
N GLU A 155 8.52 -4.84 -14.49
CA GLU A 155 8.05 -4.07 -15.64
C GLU A 155 7.42 -2.75 -15.19
N GLU A 156 6.60 -2.77 -14.13
CA GLU A 156 6.05 -1.54 -13.53
C GLU A 156 7.15 -0.64 -12.94
N VAL A 157 8.20 -1.20 -12.32
CA VAL A 157 9.34 -0.42 -11.81
C VAL A 157 10.01 0.34 -12.95
N LEU A 158 10.27 -0.34 -14.07
CA LEU A 158 10.90 0.25 -15.27
C LEU A 158 10.06 1.39 -15.89
N GLN A 159 8.75 1.34 -15.74
CA GLN A 159 7.82 2.35 -16.25
C GLN A 159 7.46 3.43 -15.22
N SER A 160 7.90 3.28 -13.97
CA SER A 160 7.54 4.21 -12.90
C SER A 160 8.27 5.55 -13.03
N ASP A 161 7.57 6.63 -12.68
CA ASP A 161 8.16 7.98 -12.55
C ASP A 161 9.36 8.01 -11.59
N TYR A 162 9.46 7.03 -10.69
CA TYR A 162 10.59 6.81 -9.79
C TYR A 162 11.92 6.59 -10.55
N LEU A 163 11.91 5.79 -11.62
CA LEU A 163 13.10 5.65 -12.50
C LEU A 163 13.15 6.72 -13.59
N LEU A 164 12.01 7.24 -14.05
CA LEU A 164 11.94 8.15 -15.19
C LEU A 164 12.25 9.63 -14.86
N ASN A 165 12.03 10.11 -13.64
CA ASN A 165 12.11 11.55 -13.31
C ASN A 165 13.36 12.01 -12.53
N GLY A 166 14.46 11.26 -12.63
CA GLY A 166 15.76 11.92 -12.72
C GLY A 166 16.64 11.99 -11.48
N VAL A 167 16.49 11.13 -10.47
CA VAL A 167 17.61 10.75 -9.60
C VAL A 167 17.50 9.28 -9.20
N VAL A 168 18.42 8.44 -9.67
CA VAL A 168 18.63 7.08 -9.17
C VAL A 168 19.49 7.17 -7.91
N TYR A 169 19.05 6.53 -6.84
CA TYR A 169 19.84 6.41 -5.62
C TYR A 169 20.59 5.09 -5.67
N TYR A 170 21.86 5.08 -5.28
CA TYR A 170 22.69 3.89 -5.20
C TYR A 170 23.29 3.77 -3.80
N ALA A 171 23.59 2.54 -3.38
CA ALA A 171 24.44 2.22 -2.24
C ALA A 171 25.15 0.88 -2.46
N VAL A 172 26.29 0.69 -1.84
CA VAL A 172 27.06 -0.55 -1.91
C VAL A 172 26.64 -1.48 -0.77
N ASN A 173 26.21 -2.69 -1.12
CA ASN A 173 25.92 -3.75 -0.16
C ASN A 173 27.22 -4.27 0.45
N LYS A 174 27.36 -4.20 1.78
CA LYS A 174 28.60 -4.58 2.48
C LYS A 174 28.92 -6.07 2.39
N ALA A 175 27.90 -6.91 2.23
CA ALA A 175 28.08 -8.35 2.15
C ALA A 175 28.63 -8.79 0.79
N THR A 176 28.19 -8.14 -0.29
CA THR A 176 28.51 -8.54 -1.67
C THR A 176 29.56 -7.63 -2.33
N GLY A 177 29.73 -6.41 -1.82
CA GLY A 177 30.55 -5.37 -2.44
C GLY A 177 29.94 -4.79 -3.72
N GLN A 178 28.70 -5.18 -4.08
CA GLN A 178 28.02 -4.70 -5.29
C GLN A 178 27.28 -3.40 -5.02
N GLU A 179 27.30 -2.50 -6.01
CA GLU A 179 26.47 -1.31 -6.01
C GLU A 179 25.04 -1.69 -6.44
N GLU A 180 24.08 -1.40 -5.58
CA GLU A 180 22.67 -1.69 -5.78
C GLU A 180 21.91 -0.37 -5.98
N ILE A 181 20.91 -0.40 -6.85
CA ILE A 181 19.94 0.70 -6.94
C ILE A 181 19.12 0.65 -5.67
N MET A 182 19.06 1.78 -4.98
CA MET A 182 18.30 1.95 -3.76
C MET A 182 16.95 2.58 -4.10
N PRO A 183 15.85 2.08 -3.54
CA PRO A 183 14.53 2.48 -3.98
C PRO A 183 14.03 3.88 -3.58
N SER A 184 14.77 4.60 -2.73
CA SER A 184 14.57 6.03 -2.46
C SER A 184 15.75 6.56 -1.63
N ARG A 185 15.90 7.89 -1.53
CA ARG A 185 16.85 8.50 -0.59
C ARG A 185 16.60 8.04 0.85
N ALA A 186 15.35 7.94 1.26
CA ALA A 186 14.95 7.56 2.61
C ALA A 186 15.26 6.09 2.88
N THR A 187 14.86 5.19 1.97
CA THR A 187 15.15 3.76 2.06
C THR A 187 16.64 3.51 2.12
N ARG A 188 17.42 4.15 1.23
CA ARG A 188 18.89 4.11 1.29
C ARG A 188 19.42 4.54 2.66
N SER A 189 18.90 5.63 3.19
CA SER A 189 19.33 6.13 4.50
C SER A 189 19.02 5.14 5.62
N ASP A 190 17.90 4.42 5.55
CA ASP A 190 17.57 3.35 6.50
C ASP A 190 18.52 2.16 6.37
N PHE A 191 18.81 1.69 5.16
CA PHE A 191 19.78 0.62 4.90
C PHE A 191 21.20 0.95 5.37
N ILE A 192 21.62 2.21 5.26
CA ILE A 192 22.94 2.66 5.71
C ILE A 192 22.96 2.91 7.22
N ASN A 193 22.00 3.65 7.76
CA ASN A 193 22.09 4.17 9.13
C ASN A 193 21.40 3.27 10.15
N LYS A 194 20.25 2.70 9.82
CA LYS A 194 19.47 1.86 10.75
C LYS A 194 19.92 0.41 10.67
N PHE A 195 19.97 -0.14 9.47
CA PHE A 195 20.31 -1.55 9.26
C PHE A 195 21.81 -1.79 9.14
N SER A 196 22.59 -0.75 8.83
CA SER A 196 24.06 -0.84 8.67
C SER A 196 24.53 -1.86 7.63
N THR A 197 23.66 -2.30 6.72
CA THR A 197 23.95 -3.31 5.69
C THR A 197 24.54 -2.71 4.41
N HIS A 198 24.38 -1.41 4.21
CA HIS A 198 24.87 -0.70 3.03
C HIS A 198 25.83 0.44 3.41
N GLU A 199 26.60 0.89 2.42
CA GLU A 199 27.53 2.02 2.52
C GLU A 199 27.61 2.81 1.21
N LYS A 200 28.41 3.88 1.18
CA LYS A 200 28.75 4.63 -0.04
C LYS A 200 27.51 5.08 -0.84
N PRO A 201 26.67 5.96 -0.27
CA PRO A 201 25.49 6.47 -0.98
C PRO A 201 25.92 7.31 -2.19
N ARG A 202 25.28 7.09 -3.34
CA ARG A 202 25.47 7.89 -4.56
C ARG A 202 24.14 8.29 -5.20
N ASP A 203 24.03 9.53 -5.64
CA ASP A 203 22.86 10.03 -6.37
C ASP A 203 23.27 10.20 -7.83
N GLU A 204 22.48 9.68 -8.76
CA GLU A 204 22.72 9.83 -10.20
C GLU A 204 21.51 10.42 -10.89
N LYS A 205 21.68 11.55 -11.57
CA LYS A 205 20.56 12.16 -12.29
C LYS A 205 20.22 11.32 -13.52
N ASN A 206 19.08 10.62 -13.51
CA ASN A 206 18.65 9.85 -14.68
C ASN A 206 18.16 10.81 -15.78
N ILE A 207 19.04 11.17 -16.71
CA ILE A 207 18.67 11.91 -17.92
C ILE A 207 18.46 10.88 -19.03
N LEU A 208 17.33 10.17 -18.99
CA LEU A 208 16.88 9.46 -20.18
C LEU A 208 16.55 10.52 -21.23
N LYS A 209 17.52 10.82 -22.11
CA LYS A 209 17.22 11.47 -23.38
C LYS A 209 16.22 10.56 -24.09
N LYS A 210 14.98 11.03 -24.25
CA LYS A 210 14.09 10.46 -25.27
C LYS A 210 14.89 10.41 -26.58
N PRO A 211 14.99 9.25 -27.27
CA PRO A 211 15.38 9.26 -28.67
C PRO A 211 14.42 10.20 -29.38
N GLY A 212 14.97 11.23 -30.04
CA GLY A 212 14.21 12.14 -30.88
C GLY A 212 13.78 11.48 -32.18
#